data_AF-A0A7C1FKK4-F1
#
_entry.id   AF-A0A7C1FKK4-F1
#
_cell.length_a   1.000
_cell.length_b   1.000
_cell.length_c   1.000
_cell.angle_alpha   90.00
_cell.angle_beta   90.00
_cell.angle_gamma   90.00
#
_symmetry.space_group_name_H-M   'P 1'
#
loop_
_entity.id
_entity.type
_entity.pdbx_description
1 polymer ?
#
loop_
_entity_poly.entity_id
_entity_poly.type
_entity_poly.pdbx_seq_one_letter_code
_entity_poly.pdbx_strand_id
1 'polypeptide(L)'
;MSAKTLDRKVRKALGEILGYINFSSGASDANFLRSLNYVFGRIESSPQRKEPTWRVLARQLRQHLEMLRETAEPFHHSQQADAVLKLVFDHFLPAYRTHHRDLLFHQTEESLFRPLFIGRVIEAALRQGSHWDQPEAATAAMLREVNDYVGYRPVPVLETEQKCQPYEHEWVRPIPLFIRGVGVGVGCYADLVRQALDVLEQTDPDILQQAYFDPNLLDELALDPRAYDFEHPVSKRPNDVYGQWDPRQLDLSGYSRRFVVRQVILDAILQRVENRGRLSYQEALFEGGVVLAGTMLMGSGVSGNPPDCHDSTVTLATLVQKIAGHRDDFYDRMLRRLEGRRRQRLEAEAARLKQPFGGTRQHVNQYIARLRAEQLQRYHLAEVYARLGASEEAMRQADQVRTASARMSCQILCRVSAASKALARGELYEAAAMLPEMEDLLHRAIDCGAMADPWCILGFAGQYPLFRSSIESVHDDRVDKLIEVLDEIFNLYTLLQKEAAVRGEDALQQQAADRLRTLAQWWDKYATTEVSEVDSFSGLEVQQSAQQVADAVRAWRQAGAAAGDVAFWRQHAERFSSQTSYALVVETLLEHGDLVAAMALLVNWVSQGATGGLKKNGY
;
A
#
# COMPACT_ATOMS: atom_id res chain seq x y z
N MET A 1 -0.98 -21.49 29.85
CA MET A 1 -0.45 -21.87 31.18
C MET A 1 -1.51 -21.57 32.23
N SER A 2 -1.75 -22.46 33.18
CA SER A 2 -2.67 -22.20 34.31
C SER A 2 -2.10 -21.10 35.21
N ALA A 3 -2.96 -20.21 35.72
CA ALA A 3 -2.57 -19.06 36.56
C ALA A 3 -1.69 -19.43 37.78
N LYS A 4 -1.75 -20.70 38.23
CA LYS A 4 -0.98 -21.20 39.38
C LYS A 4 0.50 -21.47 39.11
N THR A 5 0.98 -21.44 37.85
CA THR A 5 2.39 -21.75 37.49
C THR A 5 3.14 -20.58 36.82
N LEU A 6 2.66 -19.35 36.97
CA LEU A 6 3.33 -18.16 36.43
C LEU A 6 4.49 -17.72 37.33
N ASP A 7 5.65 -17.50 36.71
CA ASP A 7 6.83 -16.92 37.37
C ASP A 7 6.47 -15.60 38.10
N ARG A 8 7.04 -15.41 39.31
CA ARG A 8 6.80 -14.23 40.16
C ARG A 8 7.08 -12.93 39.41
N LYS A 9 8.11 -12.90 38.56
CA LYS A 9 8.44 -11.71 37.75
C LYS A 9 7.35 -11.39 36.71
N VAL A 10 6.78 -12.42 36.08
CA VAL A 10 5.69 -12.25 35.09
C VAL A 10 4.43 -11.72 35.79
N ARG A 11 4.08 -12.25 36.96
CA ARG A 11 2.95 -11.73 37.75
C ARG A 11 3.13 -10.26 38.11
N LYS A 12 4.33 -9.85 38.55
CA LYS A 12 4.63 -8.44 38.85
C LYS A 12 4.44 -7.56 37.61
N ALA A 13 5.00 -7.96 36.46
CA ALA A 13 4.88 -7.21 35.22
C ALA A 13 3.42 -7.12 34.73
N LEU A 14 2.62 -8.18 34.87
CA LEU A 14 1.18 -8.14 34.58
C LEU A 14 0.44 -7.14 35.49
N GLY A 15 0.79 -7.08 36.77
CA GLY A 15 0.25 -6.09 37.70
C GLY A 15 0.63 -4.65 37.34
N GLU A 16 1.86 -4.41 36.90
CA GLU A 16 2.31 -3.09 36.41
C GLU A 16 1.55 -2.68 35.13
N ILE A 17 1.35 -3.61 34.19
CA ILE A 17 0.56 -3.36 32.98
C ILE A 17 -0.88 -3.00 33.33
N LEU A 18 -1.54 -3.82 34.15
CA LEU A 18 -2.94 -3.57 34.52
C LEU A 18 -3.10 -2.33 35.38
N GLY A 19 -2.12 -2.00 36.22
CA GLY A 19 -2.09 -0.74 36.96
C GLY A 19 -2.06 0.47 36.04
N TYR A 20 -1.19 0.45 35.02
CA TYR A 20 -1.18 1.51 34.00
C TYR A 20 -2.53 1.58 33.26
N ILE A 21 -3.07 0.45 32.80
CA ILE A 21 -4.34 0.41 32.09
C ILE A 21 -5.48 0.96 32.97
N ASN A 22 -5.51 0.67 34.26
CA ASN A 22 -6.62 1.06 35.13
C ASN A 22 -6.56 2.52 35.63
N PHE A 23 -5.38 3.14 35.70
CA PHE A 23 -5.20 4.44 36.35
C PHE A 23 -4.61 5.54 35.46
N SER A 24 -4.12 5.21 34.27
CA SER A 24 -3.55 6.20 33.34
C SER A 24 -4.61 6.88 32.48
N SER A 25 -4.32 8.11 32.05
CA SER A 25 -5.06 8.82 31.01
C SER A 25 -4.52 8.58 29.59
N GLY A 26 -3.53 7.69 29.44
CA GLY A 26 -2.93 7.31 28.15
C GLY A 26 -1.70 8.11 27.74
N ALA A 27 -1.08 8.84 28.68
CA ALA A 27 0.27 9.39 28.49
C ALA A 27 1.31 8.26 28.43
N SER A 28 2.27 8.34 27.51
CA SER A 28 3.23 7.25 27.31
C SER A 28 4.09 7.00 28.55
N ASP A 29 4.19 5.75 28.98
CA ASP A 29 4.95 5.33 30.16
C ASP A 29 5.93 4.21 29.81
N ALA A 30 7.21 4.45 30.07
CA ALA A 30 8.27 3.51 29.72
C ALA A 30 8.24 2.23 30.59
N ASN A 31 7.76 2.30 31.83
CA ASN A 31 7.68 1.11 32.68
C ASN A 31 6.62 0.14 32.17
N PHE A 32 5.43 0.65 31.84
CA PHE A 32 4.35 -0.07 31.19
C PHE A 32 4.83 -0.75 29.91
N LEU A 33 5.43 0.00 28.97
CA LEU A 33 5.89 -0.56 27.71
C LEU A 33 6.99 -1.62 27.90
N ARG A 34 7.90 -1.44 28.87
CA ARG A 34 8.92 -2.46 29.23
C ARG A 34 8.29 -3.72 29.77
N SER A 35 7.33 -3.60 30.68
CA SER A 35 6.64 -4.75 31.27
C SER A 35 5.80 -5.49 30.23
N LEU A 36 5.14 -4.77 29.32
CA LEU A 36 4.44 -5.35 28.17
C LEU A 36 5.40 -6.12 27.25
N ASN A 37 6.51 -5.50 26.87
CA ASN A 37 7.54 -6.11 26.02
C ASN A 37 8.12 -7.39 26.67
N TYR A 38 8.39 -7.34 27.98
CA TYR A 38 8.88 -8.48 28.76
C TYR A 38 7.88 -9.65 28.77
N VAL A 39 6.62 -9.37 29.16
CA VAL A 39 5.57 -10.41 29.23
C VAL A 39 5.36 -11.03 27.85
N PHE A 40 5.28 -10.22 26.79
CA PHE A 40 5.11 -10.70 25.43
C PHE A 40 6.25 -11.65 25.01
N GLY A 41 7.50 -11.28 25.29
CA GLY A 41 8.66 -12.12 24.98
C GLY A 41 8.66 -13.46 25.72
N ARG A 42 8.20 -13.48 26.98
CA ARG A 42 8.03 -14.72 27.76
C ARG A 42 6.97 -15.64 27.17
N ILE A 43 5.88 -15.07 26.65
CA ILE A 43 4.83 -15.82 25.97
C ILE A 43 5.34 -16.36 24.62
N GLU A 44 5.99 -15.52 23.82
CA GLU A 44 6.52 -15.88 22.50
C GLU A 44 7.56 -17.01 22.59
N SER A 45 8.40 -16.99 23.62
CA SER A 45 9.42 -18.02 23.86
C SER A 45 8.87 -19.31 24.46
N SER A 46 7.58 -19.39 24.78
CA SER A 46 6.98 -20.58 25.40
C SER A 46 6.75 -21.69 24.36
N PRO A 47 7.33 -22.89 24.55
CA PRO A 47 7.16 -24.01 23.62
C PRO A 47 5.74 -24.58 23.63
N GLN A 48 4.90 -24.24 24.62
CA GLN A 48 3.51 -24.69 24.71
C GLN A 48 2.51 -23.76 24.01
N ARG A 49 2.97 -22.72 23.30
CA ARG A 49 2.11 -21.76 22.59
C ARG A 49 1.40 -22.45 21.40
N LYS A 50 0.07 -22.48 21.44
CA LYS A 50 -0.81 -22.98 20.35
C LYS A 50 -1.60 -21.90 19.62
N GLU A 51 -1.58 -20.68 20.15
CA GLU A 51 -2.36 -19.53 19.67
C GLU A 51 -1.42 -18.34 19.43
N PRO A 52 -1.82 -17.34 18.63
CA PRO A 52 -1.08 -16.09 18.46
C PRO A 52 -0.68 -15.46 19.81
N THR A 53 0.54 -14.91 19.91
CA THR A 53 1.07 -14.36 21.17
C THR A 53 0.15 -13.29 21.78
N TRP A 54 -0.42 -12.43 20.94
CA TRP A 54 -1.30 -11.35 21.37
C TRP A 54 -2.60 -11.86 22.02
N ARG A 55 -3.15 -13.00 21.55
CA ARG A 55 -4.34 -13.63 22.17
C ARG A 55 -4.01 -14.23 23.52
N VAL A 56 -2.84 -14.85 23.63
CA VAL A 56 -2.38 -15.39 24.91
C VAL A 56 -2.12 -14.26 25.91
N LEU A 57 -1.56 -13.14 25.47
CA LEU A 57 -1.42 -11.92 26.28
C LEU A 57 -2.78 -11.40 26.75
N ALA A 58 -3.74 -11.22 25.85
CA ALA A 58 -5.09 -10.75 26.19
C ALA A 58 -5.75 -11.63 27.26
N ARG A 59 -5.68 -12.96 27.10
CA ARG A 59 -6.18 -13.91 28.09
C ARG A 59 -5.46 -13.80 29.44
N GLN A 60 -4.14 -13.66 29.44
CA GLN A 60 -3.37 -13.51 30.68
C GLN A 60 -3.70 -12.20 31.41
N LEU A 61 -3.89 -11.10 30.67
CA LEU A 61 -4.29 -9.81 31.25
C LEU A 61 -5.67 -9.90 31.89
N ARG A 62 -6.67 -10.47 31.19
CA ARG A 62 -8.03 -10.66 31.72
C ARG A 62 -8.07 -11.53 32.97
N GLN A 63 -7.41 -12.70 32.94
CA GLN A 63 -7.32 -13.60 34.10
C GLN A 63 -6.60 -12.97 35.29
N HIS A 64 -5.56 -12.16 35.03
CA HIS A 64 -4.85 -11.49 36.11
C HIS A 64 -5.66 -10.31 36.69
N LEU A 65 -6.45 -9.61 35.85
CA LEU A 65 -7.37 -8.57 36.30
C LEU A 65 -8.46 -9.12 37.22
N GLU A 66 -9.08 -10.25 36.86
CA GLU A 66 -10.06 -10.95 37.71
C GLU A 66 -9.45 -11.28 39.08
N MET A 67 -8.24 -11.82 39.10
CA MET A 67 -7.53 -12.14 40.35
C MET A 67 -7.21 -10.89 41.18
N LEU A 68 -6.77 -9.80 40.55
CA LEU A 68 -6.50 -8.54 41.24
C LEU A 68 -7.78 -7.91 41.80
N ARG A 69 -8.91 -8.04 41.10
CA ARG A 69 -10.21 -7.55 41.57
C ARG A 69 -10.65 -8.19 42.89
N GLU A 70 -10.25 -9.43 43.14
CA GLU A 70 -10.55 -10.15 44.39
C GLU A 70 -9.52 -9.90 45.49
N THR A 71 -8.27 -9.60 45.14
CA THR A 71 -7.13 -9.65 46.08
C THR A 71 -6.49 -8.30 46.39
N ALA A 72 -6.74 -7.25 45.58
CA ALA A 72 -6.10 -5.95 45.70
C ALA A 72 -7.13 -4.81 45.69
N GLU A 73 -7.19 -4.06 46.78
CA GLU A 73 -8.15 -2.95 46.98
C GLU A 73 -8.20 -1.93 45.82
N PRO A 74 -7.06 -1.49 45.24
CA PRO A 74 -7.08 -0.55 44.10
C PRO A 74 -7.80 -1.08 42.85
N PHE A 75 -7.92 -2.41 42.70
CA PHE A 75 -8.50 -3.05 41.52
C PHE A 75 -9.97 -3.44 41.68
N HIS A 76 -10.59 -3.16 42.83
CA HIS A 76 -12.04 -3.35 43.00
C HIS A 76 -12.85 -2.53 41.98
N HIS A 77 -12.35 -1.35 41.58
CA HIS A 77 -12.90 -0.53 40.49
C HIS A 77 -12.04 -0.71 39.22
N SER A 78 -12.33 -1.78 38.47
CA SER A 78 -11.59 -2.18 37.26
C SER A 78 -12.33 -1.88 35.94
N GLN A 79 -13.38 -1.06 35.97
CA GLN A 79 -14.22 -0.77 34.79
C GLN A 79 -13.40 -0.22 33.61
N GLN A 80 -12.46 0.67 33.91
CA GLN A 80 -11.54 1.22 32.90
C GLN A 80 -10.68 0.12 32.28
N ALA A 81 -10.06 -0.74 33.10
CA ALA A 81 -9.24 -1.83 32.58
C ALA A 81 -10.03 -2.83 31.75
N ASP A 82 -11.23 -3.22 32.19
CA ASP A 82 -12.12 -4.10 31.42
C ASP A 82 -12.50 -3.48 30.07
N ALA A 83 -12.89 -2.20 30.07
CA ALA A 83 -13.30 -1.50 28.86
C ALA A 83 -12.15 -1.35 27.86
N VAL A 84 -10.95 -0.97 28.31
CA VAL A 84 -9.76 -0.84 27.46
C VAL A 84 -9.32 -2.19 26.89
N LEU A 85 -9.29 -3.25 27.71
CA LEU A 85 -8.95 -4.59 27.24
C LEU A 85 -9.97 -5.12 26.21
N LYS A 86 -11.25 -4.80 26.37
CA LYS A 86 -12.28 -5.13 25.38
C LYS A 86 -12.07 -4.33 24.10
N LEU A 87 -11.94 -3.01 24.20
CA LEU A 87 -11.77 -2.10 23.07
C LEU A 87 -10.54 -2.46 22.24
N VAL A 88 -9.39 -2.70 22.86
CA VAL A 88 -8.15 -3.05 22.15
C VAL A 88 -8.26 -4.42 21.49
N PHE A 89 -8.54 -5.47 22.26
CA PHE A 89 -8.36 -6.84 21.78
C PHE A 89 -9.55 -7.38 21.00
N ASP A 90 -10.77 -6.91 21.27
CA ASP A 90 -11.99 -7.44 20.64
C ASP A 90 -12.52 -6.52 19.53
N HIS A 91 -12.19 -5.22 19.54
CA HIS A 91 -12.66 -4.25 18.54
C HIS A 91 -11.54 -3.71 17.67
N PHE A 92 -10.54 -3.03 18.25
CA PHE A 92 -9.52 -2.32 17.47
C PHE A 92 -8.62 -3.26 16.66
N LEU A 93 -8.02 -4.30 17.26
CA LEU A 93 -7.11 -5.19 16.52
C LEU A 93 -7.82 -5.88 15.33
N PRO A 94 -9.04 -6.44 15.47
CA PRO A 94 -9.81 -6.93 14.32
C PRO A 94 -10.14 -5.81 13.31
N ALA A 95 -10.56 -4.64 13.76
CA ALA A 95 -10.88 -3.52 12.88
C ALA A 95 -9.66 -3.03 12.08
N TYR A 96 -8.48 -3.02 12.69
CA TYR A 96 -7.21 -2.68 12.02
C TYR A 96 -6.92 -3.65 10.86
N ARG A 97 -7.17 -4.96 11.05
CA ARG A 97 -7.04 -5.94 9.96
C ARG A 97 -8.06 -5.72 8.84
N THR A 98 -9.30 -5.39 9.19
CA THR A 98 -10.35 -5.10 8.20
C THR A 98 -10.04 -3.83 7.42
N HIS A 99 -9.63 -2.76 8.11
CA HIS A 99 -9.27 -1.48 7.51
C HIS A 99 -8.07 -1.63 6.56
N HIS A 100 -7.07 -2.43 6.94
CA HIS A 100 -5.87 -2.69 6.15
C HIS A 100 -5.91 -4.00 5.35
N ARG A 101 -7.12 -4.52 5.05
CA ARG A 101 -7.29 -5.82 4.37
C ARG A 101 -6.64 -5.88 3.00
N ASP A 102 -6.56 -4.73 2.32
CA ASP A 102 -5.97 -4.58 0.99
C ASP A 102 -4.48 -4.26 1.10
N LEU A 103 -4.13 -3.15 1.76
CA LEU A 103 -2.75 -2.68 1.85
C LEU A 103 -1.81 -3.66 2.56
N LEU A 104 -2.28 -4.32 3.62
CA LEU A 104 -1.48 -5.22 4.47
C LEU A 104 -1.95 -6.67 4.37
N PHE A 105 -2.53 -7.07 3.22
CA PHE A 105 -3.04 -8.43 3.01
C PHE A 105 -1.98 -9.52 3.23
N HIS A 106 -0.71 -9.23 2.88
CA HIS A 106 0.42 -10.14 3.00
C HIS A 106 0.95 -10.29 4.44
N GLN A 107 0.52 -9.42 5.36
CA GLN A 107 0.93 -9.47 6.76
C GLN A 107 0.07 -10.42 7.58
N THR A 108 0.69 -11.08 8.54
CA THR A 108 0.01 -11.93 9.54
C THR A 108 -0.27 -11.14 10.82
N GLU A 109 -1.22 -11.62 11.64
CA GLU A 109 -1.49 -11.02 12.94
C GLU A 109 -0.23 -11.02 13.85
N GLU A 110 0.58 -12.07 13.78
CA GLU A 110 1.83 -12.23 14.54
C GLU A 110 2.91 -11.22 14.15
N SER A 111 2.95 -10.84 12.87
CA SER A 111 3.86 -9.82 12.37
C SER A 111 3.40 -8.42 12.74
N LEU A 112 2.09 -8.14 12.67
CA LEU A 112 1.52 -6.82 12.95
C LEU A 112 1.47 -6.52 14.45
N PHE A 113 0.91 -7.44 15.24
CA PHE A 113 0.55 -7.18 16.64
C PHE A 113 1.71 -7.49 17.59
N ARG A 114 2.82 -6.76 17.39
CA ARG A 114 4.01 -6.77 18.24
C ARG A 114 3.76 -6.00 19.54
N PRO A 115 4.53 -6.25 20.62
CA PRO A 115 4.22 -5.69 21.94
C PRO A 115 4.20 -4.17 22.00
N LEU A 116 5.16 -3.51 21.34
CA LEU A 116 5.20 -2.05 21.34
C LEU A 116 4.07 -1.45 20.49
N PHE A 117 3.65 -2.12 19.41
CA PHE A 117 2.44 -1.74 18.67
C PHE A 117 1.21 -1.83 19.56
N ILE A 118 1.01 -2.95 20.26
CA ILE A 118 -0.10 -3.13 21.22
C ILE A 118 -0.03 -2.05 22.31
N GLY A 119 1.17 -1.71 22.79
CA GLY A 119 1.39 -0.63 23.75
C GLY A 119 0.87 0.72 23.25
N ARG A 120 1.20 1.10 22.01
CA ARG A 120 0.69 2.34 21.39
C ARG A 120 -0.83 2.32 21.21
N VAL A 121 -1.40 1.16 20.89
CA VAL A 121 -2.85 0.99 20.77
C VAL A 121 -3.55 1.12 22.13
N ILE A 122 -2.96 0.59 23.21
CA ILE A 122 -3.47 0.79 24.58
C ILE A 122 -3.40 2.27 24.98
N GLU A 123 -2.29 2.95 24.69
CA GLU A 123 -2.16 4.41 24.91
C GLU A 123 -3.25 5.20 24.17
N ALA A 124 -3.54 4.83 22.91
CA ALA A 124 -4.62 5.45 22.13
C ALA A 124 -6.01 5.14 22.71
N ALA A 125 -6.27 3.90 23.14
CA ALA A 125 -7.54 3.49 23.74
C ALA A 125 -7.83 4.25 25.04
N LEU A 126 -6.81 4.46 25.87
CA LEU A 126 -6.93 5.23 27.11
C LEU A 126 -7.29 6.69 26.84
N ARG A 127 -6.72 7.28 25.79
CA ARG A 127 -7.02 8.67 25.39
C ARG A 127 -8.44 8.86 24.86
N GLN A 128 -9.16 7.79 24.52
CA GLN A 128 -10.58 7.89 24.11
C GLN A 128 -11.54 8.14 25.29
N GLY A 129 -11.12 7.91 26.54
CA GLY A 129 -11.77 8.26 27.82
C GLY A 129 -13.31 8.24 27.87
N SER A 130 -13.95 9.24 27.28
CA SER A 130 -15.40 9.43 27.20
C SER A 130 -16.15 8.46 26.28
N HIS A 131 -15.46 7.72 25.40
CA HIS A 131 -16.08 6.89 24.35
C HIS A 131 -15.99 5.38 24.61
N TRP A 132 -15.57 4.94 25.80
CA TRP A 132 -15.44 3.50 26.08
C TRP A 132 -16.76 2.72 25.98
N ASP A 133 -17.88 3.39 26.24
CA ASP A 133 -19.23 2.82 26.09
C ASP A 133 -19.73 2.79 24.63
N GLN A 134 -18.96 3.36 23.69
CA GLN A 134 -19.26 3.41 22.26
C GLN A 134 -18.10 2.79 21.44
N PRO A 135 -17.95 1.45 21.45
CA PRO A 135 -16.77 0.79 20.91
C PRO A 135 -16.51 1.09 19.43
N GLU A 136 -17.56 1.26 18.63
CA GLU A 136 -17.46 1.55 17.19
C GLU A 136 -16.89 2.95 16.94
N ALA A 137 -17.45 3.97 17.60
CA ALA A 137 -16.97 5.35 17.50
C ALA A 137 -15.54 5.50 18.03
N ALA A 138 -15.24 4.88 19.18
CA ALA A 138 -13.91 4.85 19.75
C ALA A 138 -12.90 4.16 18.81
N THR A 139 -13.28 3.02 18.21
CA THR A 139 -12.42 2.29 17.28
C THR A 139 -12.11 3.12 16.03
N ALA A 140 -13.11 3.79 15.46
CA ALA A 140 -12.91 4.67 14.30
C ALA A 140 -11.99 5.86 14.63
N ALA A 141 -12.15 6.47 15.82
CA ALA A 141 -11.26 7.53 16.28
C ALA A 141 -9.83 7.03 16.50
N MET A 142 -9.66 5.86 17.11
CA MET A 142 -8.36 5.22 17.29
C MET A 142 -7.69 4.88 15.96
N LEU A 143 -8.43 4.40 14.95
CA LEU A 143 -7.86 4.09 13.63
C LEU A 143 -7.22 5.33 13.00
N ARG A 144 -7.94 6.46 13.00
CA ARG A 144 -7.42 7.75 12.50
C ARG A 144 -6.22 8.26 13.28
N GLU A 145 -6.19 8.03 14.59
CA GLU A 145 -5.09 8.47 15.46
C GLU A 145 -3.83 7.60 15.29
N VAL A 146 -4.01 6.29 15.24
CA VAL A 146 -2.92 5.31 15.23
C VAL A 146 -2.27 5.22 13.84
N ASN A 147 -3.07 5.34 12.76
CA ASN A 147 -2.56 5.39 11.39
C ASN A 147 -1.94 6.77 11.09
N ASP A 148 -0.70 6.95 11.52
CA ASP A 148 -0.02 8.25 11.52
C ASP A 148 1.18 8.35 10.55
N TYR A 149 1.37 7.37 9.67
CA TYR A 149 2.46 7.34 8.70
C TYR A 149 2.03 6.94 7.28
N VAL A 150 2.50 7.69 6.28
CA VAL A 150 2.34 7.37 4.85
C VAL A 150 3.70 7.26 4.13
N GLY A 151 4.75 7.84 4.71
CA GLY A 151 6.06 7.97 4.09
C GLY A 151 6.14 9.14 3.09
N TYR A 152 6.98 9.00 2.06
CA TYR A 152 7.14 10.04 1.04
C TYR A 152 5.98 9.91 0.06
N ARG A 153 5.06 10.87 0.11
CA ARG A 153 3.83 10.89 -0.69
C ARG A 153 3.55 12.33 -1.13
N PRO A 154 3.98 12.72 -2.34
CA PRO A 154 3.56 13.99 -2.94
C PRO A 154 2.05 14.00 -3.12
N VAL A 155 1.36 15.06 -2.72
CA VAL A 155 -0.09 15.21 -2.89
C VAL A 155 -0.37 16.45 -3.73
N PRO A 156 -1.21 16.36 -4.76
CA PRO A 156 -1.65 17.52 -5.53
C PRO A 156 -2.20 18.65 -4.65
N VAL A 157 -1.77 19.88 -4.91
CA VAL A 157 -2.32 21.07 -4.24
C VAL A 157 -3.51 21.58 -5.05
N LEU A 158 -4.68 20.99 -4.80
CA LEU A 158 -5.92 21.26 -5.51
C LEU A 158 -7.05 21.56 -4.52
N GLU A 159 -8.00 22.42 -4.92
CA GLU A 159 -9.23 22.71 -4.14
C GLU A 159 -10.22 21.55 -4.27
N THR A 160 -9.97 20.46 -3.56
CA THR A 160 -10.80 19.24 -3.57
C THR A 160 -11.29 18.88 -2.17
N GLU A 161 -12.29 18.00 -2.09
CA GLU A 161 -12.77 17.46 -0.80
C GLU A 161 -11.67 16.75 -0.01
N GLN A 162 -10.65 16.25 -0.71
CA GLN A 162 -9.48 15.57 -0.16
C GLN A 162 -8.48 16.53 0.52
N LYS A 163 -8.64 17.86 0.36
CA LYS A 163 -7.92 18.92 1.11
C LYS A 163 -6.39 18.74 1.17
N CYS A 164 -5.78 18.34 0.05
CA CYS A 164 -4.34 18.10 -0.04
C CYS A 164 -3.81 17.06 0.98
N GLN A 165 -4.62 16.07 1.34
CA GLN A 165 -4.21 14.95 2.20
C GLN A 165 -4.20 13.62 1.43
N PRO A 166 -3.31 12.68 1.76
CA PRO A 166 -3.44 11.29 1.32
C PRO A 166 -4.75 10.65 1.80
N TYR A 167 -5.20 9.61 1.11
CA TYR A 167 -6.41 8.86 1.45
C TYR A 167 -6.28 8.14 2.79
N GLU A 168 -7.40 7.94 3.50
CA GLU A 168 -7.41 7.36 4.86
C GLU A 168 -6.75 5.97 4.90
N HIS A 169 -6.99 5.15 3.88
CA HIS A 169 -6.45 3.79 3.78
C HIS A 169 -4.98 3.73 3.32
N GLU A 170 -4.36 4.85 2.90
CA GLU A 170 -2.91 4.92 2.66
C GLU A 170 -2.11 5.03 3.98
N TRP A 171 -2.76 5.54 5.03
CA TRP A 171 -2.15 5.76 6.34
C TRP A 171 -2.01 4.46 7.11
N VAL A 172 -0.80 4.16 7.57
CA VAL A 172 -0.53 3.00 8.42
C VAL A 172 0.09 3.44 9.74
N ARG A 173 -0.01 2.58 10.74
CA ARG A 173 0.84 2.66 11.93
C ARG A 173 2.14 1.88 11.69
N PRO A 174 3.31 2.53 11.69
CA PRO A 174 4.59 1.83 11.70
C PRO A 174 4.71 0.97 12.96
N ILE A 175 5.29 -0.22 12.83
CA ILE A 175 5.43 -1.15 13.95
C ILE A 175 6.70 -0.77 14.72
N PRO A 176 6.61 -0.32 15.98
CA PRO A 176 7.79 0.10 16.72
C PRO A 176 8.75 -1.08 16.98
N LEU A 177 10.01 -0.90 16.60
CA LEU A 177 11.12 -1.82 16.84
C LEU A 177 11.95 -1.39 18.06
N PHE A 178 12.02 -0.10 18.35
CA PHE A 178 12.67 0.46 19.53
C PHE A 178 11.95 1.73 19.96
N ILE A 179 11.84 1.94 21.28
CA ILE A 179 11.37 3.18 21.88
C ILE A 179 12.39 3.63 22.94
N ARG A 180 12.76 4.92 22.94
CA ARG A 180 13.67 5.51 23.93
C ARG A 180 13.13 5.29 25.35
N GLY A 181 14.01 4.88 26.27
CA GLY A 181 13.64 4.54 27.65
C GLY A 181 13.01 3.16 27.85
N VAL A 182 12.52 2.53 26.76
CA VAL A 182 11.98 1.16 26.77
C VAL A 182 13.01 0.15 26.28
N GLY A 183 13.69 0.47 25.17
CA GLY A 183 14.61 -0.41 24.47
C GLY A 183 13.96 -1.12 23.28
N VAL A 184 14.64 -2.16 22.79
CA VAL A 184 14.25 -2.89 21.58
C VAL A 184 13.07 -3.84 21.87
N GLY A 185 12.05 -3.79 21.02
CA GLY A 185 10.90 -4.69 21.04
C GLY A 185 11.32 -6.13 20.76
N VAL A 186 10.73 -7.09 21.47
CA VAL A 186 11.01 -8.51 21.19
C VAL A 186 10.51 -8.90 19.80
N GLY A 187 11.22 -9.81 19.13
CA GLY A 187 10.88 -10.32 17.80
C GLY A 187 12.10 -10.74 17.00
N CYS A 188 11.87 -11.18 15.75
CA CYS A 188 12.92 -11.68 14.87
C CYS A 188 14.02 -10.64 14.56
N TYR A 189 13.67 -9.34 14.52
CA TYR A 189 14.63 -8.27 14.27
C TYR A 189 15.35 -7.76 15.53
N ALA A 190 15.01 -8.25 16.73
CA ALA A 190 15.45 -7.62 17.98
C ALA A 190 16.97 -7.57 18.14
N ASP A 191 17.67 -8.65 17.79
CA ASP A 191 19.13 -8.70 17.87
C ASP A 191 19.80 -7.80 16.84
N LEU A 192 19.26 -7.78 15.61
CA LEU A 192 19.77 -6.96 14.52
C LEU A 192 19.61 -5.47 14.83
N VAL A 193 18.43 -5.06 15.30
CA VAL A 193 18.13 -3.68 15.67
C VAL A 193 19.02 -3.22 16.82
N ARG A 194 19.20 -4.06 17.85
CA ARG A 194 20.10 -3.73 18.97
C ARG A 194 21.53 -3.51 18.47
N GLN A 195 22.04 -4.43 17.65
CA GLN A 195 23.38 -4.32 17.09
C GLN A 195 23.57 -3.07 16.20
N ALA A 196 22.53 -2.66 15.46
CA ALA A 196 22.57 -1.46 14.64
C ALA A 196 22.54 -0.17 15.47
N LEU A 197 21.71 -0.11 16.51
CA LEU A 197 21.69 1.02 17.45
C LEU A 197 23.04 1.19 18.15
N ASP A 198 23.65 0.09 18.62
CA ASP A 198 24.98 0.11 19.23
C ASP A 198 26.05 0.66 18.25
N VAL A 199 25.93 0.35 16.96
CA VAL A 199 26.84 0.87 15.92
C VAL A 199 26.60 2.37 15.68
N LEU A 200 25.34 2.81 15.61
CA LEU A 200 24.99 4.22 15.42
C LEU A 200 25.51 5.09 16.58
N GLU A 201 25.36 4.64 17.83
CA GLU A 201 25.87 5.34 19.01
C GLU A 201 27.40 5.50 19.01
N GLN A 202 28.11 4.56 18.37
CA GLN A 202 29.57 4.57 18.27
C GLN A 202 30.10 5.25 17.00
N THR A 203 29.22 5.68 16.09
CA THR A 203 29.61 6.28 14.81
C THR A 203 30.24 7.66 15.02
N ASP A 204 31.22 8.03 14.19
CA ASP A 204 31.87 9.34 14.29
C ASP A 204 30.86 10.50 14.15
N PRO A 205 30.92 11.54 15.01
CA PRO A 205 29.96 12.65 14.98
C PRO A 205 29.90 13.41 13.65
N ASP A 206 31.00 13.51 12.91
CA ASP A 206 31.02 14.18 11.60
C ASP A 206 30.21 13.41 10.54
N ILE A 207 30.24 12.07 10.58
CA ILE A 207 29.42 11.22 9.70
C ILE A 207 27.94 11.37 10.06
N LEU A 208 27.62 11.33 11.35
CA LEU A 208 26.26 11.53 11.86
C LEU A 208 25.68 12.88 11.42
N GLN A 209 26.49 13.94 11.52
CA GLN A 209 26.11 15.28 11.07
C GLN A 209 25.89 15.33 9.55
N GLN A 210 26.77 14.74 8.74
CA GLN A 210 26.62 14.68 7.28
C GLN A 210 25.40 13.87 6.82
N ALA A 211 25.01 12.88 7.61
CA ALA A 211 23.83 12.03 7.37
C ALA A 211 22.54 12.61 7.95
N TYR A 212 22.58 13.76 8.64
CA TYR A 212 21.44 14.33 9.37
C TYR A 212 20.81 13.35 10.37
N PHE A 213 21.66 12.54 11.03
CA PHE A 213 21.22 11.52 11.96
C PHE A 213 21.82 11.76 13.34
N ASP A 214 21.02 12.28 14.27
CA ASP A 214 21.40 12.36 15.68
C ASP A 214 20.70 11.24 16.47
N PRO A 215 21.45 10.27 17.02
CA PRO A 215 20.89 9.21 17.87
C PRO A 215 20.11 9.72 19.08
N ASN A 216 20.34 10.96 19.55
CA ASN A 216 19.59 11.58 20.66
C ASN A 216 18.20 12.08 20.25
N LEU A 217 17.96 12.25 18.94
CA LEU A 217 16.65 12.61 18.41
C LEU A 217 15.78 11.39 18.11
N LEU A 218 16.34 10.18 18.07
CA LEU A 218 15.62 8.95 17.77
C LEU A 218 14.79 8.47 18.99
N ASP A 219 13.54 8.91 19.12
CA ASP A 219 12.64 8.39 20.18
C ASP A 219 11.98 7.08 19.79
N GLU A 220 11.74 6.88 18.49
CA GLU A 220 11.15 5.65 17.97
C GLU A 220 11.87 5.21 16.68
N LEU A 221 12.32 3.97 16.64
CA LEU A 221 12.67 3.29 15.39
C LEU A 221 11.53 2.33 15.08
N ALA A 222 10.94 2.43 13.91
CA ALA A 222 9.80 1.61 13.51
C ALA A 222 10.01 0.97 12.14
N LEU A 223 9.26 -0.09 11.88
CA LEU A 223 9.21 -0.77 10.58
C LEU A 223 7.95 -0.34 9.83
N ASP A 224 8.09 -0.09 8.52
CA ASP A 224 6.95 0.10 7.64
C ASP A 224 6.36 -1.27 7.27
N PRO A 225 5.11 -1.60 7.70
CA PRO A 225 4.51 -2.90 7.46
C PRO A 225 4.07 -3.13 6.01
N ARG A 226 4.14 -2.11 5.15
CA ARG A 226 3.76 -2.24 3.74
C ARG A 226 4.81 -3.04 2.98
N ALA A 227 4.37 -3.83 2.00
CA ALA A 227 5.28 -4.45 1.06
C ALA A 227 5.97 -3.36 0.24
N TYR A 228 7.27 -3.53 -0.01
CA TYR A 228 8.00 -2.61 -0.87
C TYR A 228 7.64 -2.89 -2.32
N ASP A 229 6.94 -1.96 -2.96
CA ASP A 229 6.56 -2.08 -4.36
C ASP A 229 7.63 -1.48 -5.27
N PHE A 230 8.32 -2.34 -6.02
CA PHE A 230 9.36 -1.90 -6.95
C PHE A 230 8.81 -1.19 -8.19
N GLU A 231 7.54 -1.41 -8.54
CA GLU A 231 6.88 -0.76 -9.67
C GLU A 231 6.32 0.62 -9.29
N HIS A 232 6.14 0.88 -7.98
CA HIS A 232 5.69 2.19 -7.53
C HIS A 232 6.77 3.25 -7.83
N PRO A 233 6.44 4.43 -8.40
CA PRO A 233 7.43 5.42 -8.83
C PRO A 233 8.38 5.90 -7.73
N VAL A 234 7.91 5.93 -6.48
CA VAL A 234 8.76 6.19 -5.29
C VAL A 234 10.02 5.31 -5.22
N SER A 235 10.02 4.11 -5.81
CA SER A 235 11.19 3.22 -5.86
C SER A 235 12.35 3.82 -6.69
N LYS A 236 12.05 4.79 -7.56
CA LYS A 236 13.01 5.58 -8.34
C LYS A 236 13.64 6.69 -7.47
N ARG A 237 13.09 7.00 -6.29
CA ARG A 237 13.69 7.93 -5.31
C ARG A 237 14.92 7.28 -4.66
N PRO A 238 16.10 7.93 -4.71
CA PRO A 238 17.31 7.37 -4.10
C PRO A 238 17.11 6.99 -2.64
N ASN A 239 17.62 5.81 -2.25
CA ASN A 239 17.64 5.30 -0.87
C ASN A 239 16.27 5.18 -0.16
N ASP A 240 15.12 5.38 -0.84
CA ASP A 240 13.80 5.23 -0.22
C ASP A 240 13.58 3.81 0.37
N VAL A 241 14.17 2.80 -0.28
CA VAL A 241 14.17 1.43 0.19
C VAL A 241 14.83 1.26 1.56
N TYR A 242 15.74 2.16 1.97
CA TYR A 242 16.43 2.08 3.26
C TYR A 242 15.65 2.68 4.44
N GLY A 243 14.61 3.47 4.15
CA GLY A 243 13.82 4.16 5.16
C GLY A 243 14.08 5.67 5.22
N GLN A 244 13.40 6.34 6.14
CA GLN A 244 13.42 7.79 6.27
C GLN A 244 12.98 8.29 7.64
N TRP A 245 13.36 9.52 7.97
CA TRP A 245 12.74 10.28 9.05
C TRP A 245 11.27 10.56 8.75
N ASP A 246 10.44 10.44 9.77
CA ASP A 246 9.02 10.70 9.67
C ASP A 246 8.71 12.18 9.94
N PRO A 247 8.22 12.93 8.93
CA PRO A 247 7.94 14.35 9.05
C PRO A 247 6.67 14.66 9.89
N ARG A 248 5.90 13.65 10.31
CA ARG A 248 4.70 13.86 11.15
C ARG A 248 4.95 13.75 12.65
N GLN A 249 6.06 13.15 13.05
CA GLN A 249 6.45 13.01 14.45
C GLN A 249 7.56 14.02 14.78
N LEU A 250 7.21 15.31 14.77
CA LEU A 250 8.14 16.40 15.05
C LEU A 250 8.13 16.80 16.53
N ASP A 251 9.29 17.15 17.07
CA ASP A 251 9.35 17.88 18.34
C ASP A 251 9.06 19.39 18.15
N LEU A 252 9.01 20.11 19.27
CA LEU A 252 8.77 21.57 19.27
C LEU A 252 9.87 22.37 18.56
N SER A 253 11.04 21.77 18.30
CA SER A 253 12.14 22.40 17.57
C SER A 253 12.14 22.04 16.08
N GLY A 254 11.14 21.28 15.62
CA GLY A 254 10.97 20.90 14.21
C GLY A 254 11.75 19.65 13.79
N TYR A 255 12.37 18.91 14.72
CA TYR A 255 13.09 17.69 14.39
C TYR A 255 12.19 16.46 14.45
N SER A 256 12.29 15.61 13.44
CA SER A 256 11.67 14.28 13.44
C SER A 256 12.23 13.40 14.55
N ARG A 257 11.33 12.76 15.30
CA ARG A 257 11.62 11.89 16.44
C ARG A 257 11.44 10.40 16.14
N ARG A 258 10.90 10.07 14.98
CA ARG A 258 10.70 8.69 14.51
C ARG A 258 11.44 8.44 13.19
N PHE A 259 12.24 7.38 13.15
CA PHE A 259 12.82 6.87 11.91
C PHE A 259 12.10 5.58 11.51
N VAL A 260 11.72 5.46 10.24
CA VAL A 260 10.97 4.30 9.74
C VAL A 260 11.79 3.57 8.68
N VAL A 261 12.17 2.32 8.97
CA VAL A 261 12.88 1.42 8.05
C VAL A 261 11.90 0.58 7.25
N ARG A 262 12.23 0.27 5.98
CA ARG A 262 11.41 -0.64 5.17
C ARG A 262 11.67 -2.09 5.57
N GLN A 263 10.62 -2.90 5.66
CA GLN A 263 10.74 -4.31 6.03
C GLN A 263 11.68 -5.11 5.12
N VAL A 264 11.69 -4.81 3.80
CA VAL A 264 12.53 -5.52 2.83
C VAL A 264 14.03 -5.50 3.17
N ILE A 265 14.52 -4.42 3.80
CA ILE A 265 15.92 -4.31 4.22
C ILE A 265 16.21 -5.14 5.46
N LEU A 266 15.30 -5.13 6.43
CA LEU A 266 15.40 -5.99 7.61
C LEU A 266 15.38 -7.46 7.21
N ASP A 267 14.46 -7.85 6.34
CA ASP A 267 14.37 -9.20 5.77
C ASP A 267 15.67 -9.58 5.06
N ALA A 268 16.19 -8.72 4.17
CA ALA A 268 17.42 -8.99 3.41
C ALA A 268 18.64 -9.21 4.32
N ILE A 269 18.80 -8.38 5.35
CA ILE A 269 19.93 -8.50 6.28
C ILE A 269 19.74 -9.73 7.18
N LEU A 270 18.54 -9.94 7.72
CA LEU A 270 18.26 -11.08 8.58
C LEU A 270 18.45 -12.40 7.83
N GLN A 271 18.04 -12.48 6.56
CA GLN A 271 18.24 -13.65 5.70
C GLN A 271 19.72 -14.00 5.55
N ARG A 272 20.62 -13.00 5.51
CA ARG A 272 22.08 -13.21 5.52
C ARG A 272 22.58 -13.77 6.86
N VAL A 273 22.08 -13.23 7.96
CA VAL A 273 22.46 -13.62 9.33
C VAL A 273 22.02 -15.06 9.62
N GLU A 274 20.83 -15.43 9.18
CA GLU A 274 20.32 -16.80 9.29
C GLU A 274 21.12 -17.75 8.39
N ASN A 275 21.36 -17.36 7.14
CA ASN A 275 22.17 -18.09 6.16
C ASN A 275 23.66 -17.71 6.23
N ARG A 276 24.20 -17.62 7.45
CA ARG A 276 25.59 -17.21 7.74
C ARG A 276 26.68 -18.11 7.15
N GLY A 277 26.33 -19.32 6.72
CA GLY A 277 27.29 -20.29 6.20
C GLY A 277 28.30 -20.69 7.26
N ARG A 278 29.60 -20.40 7.01
CA ARG A 278 30.69 -20.73 7.94
C ARG A 278 30.91 -19.70 9.05
N LEU A 279 30.26 -18.54 8.99
CA LEU A 279 30.40 -17.51 10.02
C LEU A 279 29.64 -17.92 11.29
N SER A 280 30.14 -17.49 12.45
CA SER A 280 29.35 -17.57 13.68
C SER A 280 28.15 -16.63 13.60
N TYR A 281 27.08 -16.91 14.36
CA TYR A 281 25.90 -16.05 14.40
C TYR A 281 26.26 -14.62 14.83
N GLN A 282 27.11 -14.48 15.85
CA GLN A 282 27.55 -13.19 16.35
C GLN A 282 28.36 -12.38 15.32
N GLU A 283 29.19 -13.03 14.50
CA GLU A 283 29.90 -12.33 13.43
C GLU A 283 28.97 -11.85 12.31
N ALA A 284 28.05 -12.72 11.87
CA ALA A 284 27.09 -12.34 10.84
C ALA A 284 26.13 -11.25 11.33
N LEU A 285 25.68 -11.35 12.58
CA LEU A 285 24.85 -10.34 13.25
C LEU A 285 25.57 -8.99 13.33
N PHE A 286 26.85 -8.99 13.74
CA PHE A 286 27.66 -7.78 13.78
C PHE A 286 27.74 -7.09 12.42
N GLU A 287 28.09 -7.85 11.36
CA GLU A 287 28.10 -7.29 10.00
C GLU A 287 26.73 -6.78 9.56
N GLY A 288 25.67 -7.53 9.90
CA GLY A 288 24.29 -7.14 9.63
C GLY A 288 23.92 -5.82 10.29
N GLY A 289 24.25 -5.63 11.57
CA GLY A 289 23.98 -4.39 12.29
C GLY A 289 24.78 -3.20 11.75
N VAL A 290 26.04 -3.42 11.34
CA VAL A 290 26.84 -2.38 10.68
C VAL A 290 26.20 -1.97 9.34
N VAL A 291 25.74 -2.93 8.55
CA VAL A 291 25.07 -2.63 7.28
C VAL A 291 23.71 -1.96 7.50
N LEU A 292 22.92 -2.38 8.49
CA LEU A 292 21.66 -1.74 8.82
C LEU A 292 21.88 -0.28 9.24
N ALA A 293 22.83 -0.02 10.14
CA ALA A 293 23.21 1.34 10.53
C ALA A 293 23.61 2.18 9.31
N GLY A 294 24.49 1.66 8.44
CA GLY A 294 24.88 2.34 7.21
C GLY A 294 23.69 2.63 6.28
N THR A 295 22.73 1.71 6.14
CA THR A 295 21.51 1.96 5.35
C THR A 295 20.61 3.03 5.97
N MET A 296 20.47 3.06 7.29
CA MET A 296 19.72 4.11 8.00
C MET A 296 20.35 5.49 7.80
N LEU A 297 21.68 5.60 7.87
CA LEU A 297 22.40 6.85 7.58
C LEU A 297 22.17 7.32 6.13
N MET A 298 22.20 6.39 5.16
CA MET A 298 21.92 6.71 3.76
C MET A 298 20.47 7.16 3.51
N GLY A 299 19.49 6.53 4.16
CA GLY A 299 18.08 6.94 4.08
C GLY A 299 17.84 8.30 4.74
N SER A 300 18.44 8.51 5.91
CA SER A 300 18.46 9.78 6.63
C SER A 300 19.04 10.92 5.82
N GLY A 301 20.14 10.68 5.09
CA GLY A 301 20.74 11.69 4.22
C GLY A 301 19.76 12.19 3.14
N VAL A 302 18.88 11.34 2.61
CA VAL A 302 17.89 11.74 1.60
C VAL A 302 16.69 12.44 2.23
N SER A 303 16.14 11.92 3.33
CA SER A 303 14.98 12.54 3.98
C SER A 303 15.32 13.83 4.71
N GLY A 304 16.52 13.91 5.29
CA GLY A 304 16.94 15.01 6.13
C GLY A 304 16.28 15.02 7.52
N ASN A 305 16.87 15.75 8.45
CA ASN A 305 16.28 16.09 9.76
C ASN A 305 16.92 17.40 10.27
N PRO A 306 16.19 18.52 10.42
CA PRO A 306 14.74 18.67 10.26
C PRO A 306 14.29 18.48 8.79
N PRO A 307 12.98 18.27 8.52
CA PRO A 307 12.48 18.00 7.18
C PRO A 307 12.88 19.04 6.12
N ASP A 308 13.08 20.29 6.52
CA ASP A 308 13.46 21.45 5.70
C ASP A 308 14.98 21.67 5.53
N CYS A 309 15.83 20.75 6.00
CA CYS A 309 17.27 20.91 5.91
C CYS A 309 17.84 20.96 4.47
N HIS A 310 17.11 20.43 3.48
CA HIS A 310 17.45 20.54 2.06
C HIS A 310 16.68 21.71 1.45
N ASP A 311 17.39 22.74 0.99
CA ASP A 311 16.80 23.87 0.29
C ASP A 311 16.38 23.50 -1.16
N SER A 312 15.79 24.45 -1.89
CA SER A 312 15.36 24.26 -3.28
C SER A 312 16.50 24.19 -4.29
N THR A 313 17.73 24.49 -3.89
CA THR A 313 18.93 24.41 -4.75
C THR A 313 19.58 23.03 -4.72
N VAL A 314 19.30 22.22 -3.69
CA VAL A 314 19.75 20.84 -3.58
C VAL A 314 18.97 19.96 -4.55
N THR A 315 19.71 19.22 -5.38
CA THR A 315 19.16 18.18 -6.27
C THR A 315 19.48 16.79 -5.75
N LEU A 316 18.65 15.80 -6.08
CA LEU A 316 18.91 14.38 -5.85
C LEU A 316 20.28 13.96 -6.39
N ALA A 317 20.71 14.48 -7.55
CA ALA A 317 22.03 14.17 -8.12
C ALA A 317 23.18 14.60 -7.20
N THR A 318 23.12 15.83 -6.69
CA THR A 318 24.13 16.34 -5.73
C THR A 318 24.05 15.62 -4.38
N LEU A 319 22.84 15.27 -3.95
CA LEU A 319 22.60 14.60 -2.68
C LEU A 319 23.13 13.17 -2.68
N VAL A 320 22.91 12.42 -3.77
CA VAL A 320 23.43 11.05 -3.93
C VAL A 320 24.97 11.03 -3.86
N GLN A 321 25.65 12.02 -4.42
CA GLN A 321 27.10 12.12 -4.34
C GLN A 321 27.58 12.35 -2.90
N LYS A 322 26.94 13.28 -2.17
CA LYS A 322 27.24 13.51 -0.74
C LYS A 322 27.01 12.26 0.10
N ILE A 323 25.92 11.53 -0.19
CA ILE A 323 25.58 10.29 0.53
C ILE A 323 26.59 9.18 0.26
N ALA A 324 27.01 9.01 -0.99
CA ALA A 324 28.06 8.06 -1.32
C ALA A 324 29.36 8.34 -0.55
N GLY A 325 29.73 9.62 -0.40
CA GLY A 325 30.88 10.05 0.39
C GLY A 325 30.83 9.61 1.84
N HIS A 326 29.80 10.03 2.60
CA HIS A 326 29.73 9.67 4.01
C HIS A 326 29.48 8.16 4.25
N ARG A 327 28.83 7.48 3.31
CA ARG A 327 28.69 6.01 3.32
C ARG A 327 30.05 5.33 3.27
N ASP A 328 30.89 5.73 2.32
CA ASP A 328 32.20 5.09 2.13
C ASP A 328 33.12 5.38 3.33
N ASP A 329 33.11 6.63 3.83
CA ASP A 329 33.80 7.01 5.07
C ASP A 329 33.34 6.19 6.28
N PHE A 330 32.02 5.99 6.44
CA PHE A 330 31.44 5.18 7.51
C PHE A 330 32.00 3.76 7.50
N TYR A 331 31.91 3.06 6.37
CA TYR A 331 32.35 1.68 6.28
C TYR A 331 33.88 1.54 6.43
N ASP A 332 34.66 2.48 5.89
CA ASP A 332 36.12 2.49 6.00
C ASP A 332 36.60 2.75 7.43
N ARG A 333 35.98 3.70 8.13
CA ARG A 333 36.31 3.99 9.53
C ARG A 333 35.88 2.85 10.45
N MET A 334 34.71 2.25 10.19
CA MET A 334 34.26 1.06 10.92
C MET A 334 35.23 -0.12 10.75
N LEU A 335 35.70 -0.40 9.54
CA LEU A 335 36.68 -1.46 9.30
C LEU A 335 38.01 -1.19 10.02
N ARG A 336 38.51 0.05 9.98
CA ARG A 336 39.78 0.45 10.60
C ARG A 336 39.78 0.31 12.13
N ARG A 337 38.63 0.49 12.78
CA ARG A 337 38.45 0.36 14.23
C ARG A 337 38.40 -1.09 14.72
N LEU A 338 38.20 -2.06 13.82
CA LEU A 338 38.18 -3.47 14.21
C LEU A 338 39.57 -3.95 14.61
N GLU A 339 39.60 -5.03 15.39
CA GLU A 339 40.84 -5.69 15.80
C GLU A 339 40.74 -7.21 15.60
N GLY A 340 41.90 -7.88 15.65
CA GLY A 340 42.00 -9.34 15.65
C GLY A 340 41.55 -10.02 14.34
N ARG A 341 41.10 -11.28 14.48
CA ARG A 341 40.75 -12.16 13.34
C ARG A 341 39.62 -11.61 12.48
N ARG A 342 38.64 -10.92 13.09
CA ARG A 342 37.52 -10.31 12.38
C ARG A 342 38.00 -9.25 11.39
N ARG A 343 38.90 -8.36 11.83
CA ARG A 343 39.49 -7.33 10.98
C ARG A 343 40.22 -7.93 9.79
N GLN A 344 41.14 -8.87 10.03
CA GLN A 344 41.91 -9.51 8.95
C GLN A 344 41.00 -10.15 7.89
N ARG A 345 39.91 -10.82 8.32
CA ARG A 345 38.93 -11.40 7.40
C ARG A 345 38.21 -10.33 6.59
N LEU A 346 37.72 -9.27 7.23
CA LEU A 346 36.97 -8.22 6.55
C LEU A 346 37.85 -7.35 5.65
N GLU A 347 39.13 -7.15 5.98
CA GLU A 347 40.12 -6.52 5.10
C GLU A 347 40.39 -7.38 3.86
N ALA A 348 40.57 -8.70 4.03
CA ALA A 348 40.72 -9.62 2.90
C ALA A 348 39.45 -9.67 2.02
N GLU A 349 38.28 -9.66 2.65
CA GLU A 349 37.00 -9.56 1.93
C GLU A 349 36.88 -8.23 1.18
N ALA A 350 37.22 -7.11 1.82
CA ALA A 350 37.17 -5.78 1.22
C ALA A 350 38.13 -5.66 0.04
N ALA A 351 39.34 -6.22 0.15
CA ALA A 351 40.31 -6.24 -0.94
C ALA A 351 39.81 -7.04 -2.16
N ARG A 352 39.07 -8.14 -1.92
CA ARG A 352 38.46 -8.98 -2.95
C ARG A 352 37.22 -8.34 -3.57
N LEU A 353 36.32 -7.82 -2.75
CA LEU A 353 35.02 -7.28 -3.18
C LEU A 353 35.05 -5.78 -3.48
N LYS A 354 36.21 -5.14 -3.30
CA LYS A 354 36.48 -3.71 -3.53
C LYS A 354 35.62 -2.75 -2.69
N GLN A 355 35.08 -3.23 -1.57
CA GLN A 355 34.33 -2.42 -0.62
C GLN A 355 34.32 -3.07 0.78
N PRO A 356 34.42 -2.30 1.88
CA PRO A 356 34.30 -2.86 3.23
C PRO A 356 32.90 -3.41 3.48
N PHE A 357 32.83 -4.48 4.28
CA PHE A 357 31.60 -5.24 4.55
C PHE A 357 30.91 -5.70 3.27
N GLY A 358 31.69 -5.93 2.21
CA GLY A 358 31.19 -6.21 0.87
C GLY A 358 30.34 -7.47 0.79
N GLY A 359 30.58 -8.48 1.62
CA GLY A 359 29.81 -9.72 1.61
C GLY A 359 28.34 -9.47 1.99
N THR A 360 28.13 -8.74 3.08
CA THR A 360 26.77 -8.41 3.56
C THR A 360 26.11 -7.36 2.65
N ARG A 361 26.83 -6.32 2.20
CA ARG A 361 26.30 -5.31 1.26
C ARG A 361 25.89 -5.90 -0.09
N GLN A 362 26.73 -6.76 -0.69
CA GLN A 362 26.39 -7.42 -1.95
C GLN A 362 25.20 -8.36 -1.78
N HIS A 363 25.12 -9.07 -0.66
CA HIS A 363 23.98 -9.93 -0.38
C HIS A 363 22.67 -9.14 -0.33
N VAL A 364 22.63 -8.01 0.41
CA VAL A 364 21.44 -7.16 0.47
C VAL A 364 21.04 -6.66 -0.92
N ASN A 365 22.00 -6.18 -1.71
CA ASN A 365 21.72 -5.71 -3.07
C ASN A 365 21.22 -6.85 -3.99
N GLN A 366 21.81 -8.04 -3.90
CA GLN A 366 21.38 -9.22 -4.65
C GLN A 366 19.99 -9.69 -4.23
N TYR A 367 19.68 -9.66 -2.94
CA TYR A 367 18.38 -10.01 -2.41
C TYR A 367 17.29 -9.08 -2.96
N ILE A 368 17.52 -7.77 -2.88
CA ILE A 368 16.59 -6.74 -3.40
C ILE A 368 16.43 -6.89 -4.91
N ALA A 369 17.53 -7.06 -5.66
CA ALA A 369 17.49 -7.24 -7.11
C ALA A 369 16.71 -8.49 -7.52
N ARG A 370 16.92 -9.62 -6.81
CA ARG A 370 16.16 -10.86 -7.04
C ARG A 370 14.68 -10.67 -6.73
N LEU A 371 14.35 -10.03 -5.62
CA LEU A 371 12.97 -9.78 -5.24
C LEU A 371 12.25 -8.87 -6.25
N ARG A 372 12.94 -7.83 -6.73
CA ARG A 372 12.44 -6.97 -7.83
C ARG A 372 12.17 -7.76 -9.09
N ALA A 373 13.13 -8.57 -9.54
CA ALA A 373 12.97 -9.39 -10.73
C ALA A 373 11.81 -10.39 -10.59
N GLU A 374 11.69 -11.03 -9.43
CA GLU A 374 10.60 -11.96 -9.12
C GLU A 374 9.24 -11.25 -9.09
N GLN A 375 9.14 -10.08 -8.45
CA GLN A 375 7.91 -9.28 -8.44
C GLN A 375 7.48 -8.92 -9.86
N LEU A 376 8.38 -8.34 -10.66
CA LEU A 376 8.09 -7.90 -12.03
C LEU A 376 7.64 -9.08 -12.91
N GLN A 377 8.40 -10.18 -12.87
CA GLN A 377 8.09 -11.37 -13.67
C GLN A 377 6.73 -11.96 -13.30
N ARG A 378 6.45 -12.13 -12.00
CA ARG A 378 5.20 -12.72 -11.53
C ARG A 378 4.01 -11.82 -11.79
N TYR A 379 4.18 -10.51 -11.62
CA TYR A 379 3.12 -9.56 -11.89
C TYR A 379 2.71 -9.59 -13.37
N HIS A 380 3.66 -9.46 -14.30
CA HIS A 380 3.34 -9.55 -15.73
C HIS A 380 2.74 -10.89 -16.12
N LEU A 381 3.23 -12.00 -15.55
CA LEU A 381 2.64 -13.31 -15.81
C LEU A 381 1.19 -13.39 -15.30
N ALA A 382 0.90 -12.80 -14.13
CA ALA A 382 -0.45 -12.70 -13.59
C ALA A 382 -1.36 -11.90 -14.54
N GLU A 383 -0.90 -10.76 -15.06
CA GLU A 383 -1.65 -9.94 -16.02
C GLU A 383 -1.96 -10.72 -17.31
N VAL A 384 -0.98 -11.43 -17.87
CA VAL A 384 -1.18 -12.26 -19.07
C VAL A 384 -2.21 -13.35 -18.81
N TYR A 385 -2.11 -14.08 -17.69
CA TYR A 385 -3.11 -15.09 -17.35
C TYR A 385 -4.50 -14.49 -17.14
N ALA A 386 -4.57 -13.32 -16.50
CA ALA A 386 -5.82 -12.61 -16.29
C ALA A 386 -6.50 -12.29 -17.62
N ARG A 387 -5.76 -11.73 -18.59
CA ARG A 387 -6.28 -11.39 -19.94
C ARG A 387 -6.67 -12.60 -20.79
N LEU A 388 -6.01 -13.73 -20.61
CA LEU A 388 -6.44 -15.02 -21.20
C LEU A 388 -7.68 -15.60 -20.50
N GLY A 389 -8.08 -15.00 -19.38
CA GLY A 389 -9.15 -15.43 -18.49
C GLY A 389 -8.86 -16.78 -17.81
N ALA A 390 -7.59 -17.01 -17.47
CA ALA A 390 -7.11 -18.09 -16.60
C ALA A 390 -6.97 -17.55 -15.16
N SER A 391 -8.13 -17.28 -14.53
CA SER A 391 -8.19 -16.50 -13.29
C SER A 391 -7.50 -17.18 -12.09
N GLU A 392 -7.55 -18.51 -12.01
CA GLU A 392 -6.89 -19.25 -10.93
C GLU A 392 -5.36 -19.15 -11.01
N GLU A 393 -4.80 -19.29 -12.21
CA GLU A 393 -3.38 -19.15 -12.47
C GLU A 393 -2.90 -17.72 -12.26
N ALA A 394 -3.70 -16.73 -12.69
CA ALA A 394 -3.43 -15.32 -12.49
C ALA A 394 -3.32 -14.99 -11.00
N MET A 395 -4.33 -15.38 -10.20
CA MET A 395 -4.32 -15.17 -8.75
C MET A 395 -3.20 -15.93 -8.05
N ARG A 396 -2.86 -17.15 -8.49
CA ARG A 396 -1.73 -17.91 -7.94
C ARG A 396 -0.39 -17.19 -8.13
N GLN A 397 -0.21 -16.45 -9.22
CA GLN A 397 0.99 -15.63 -9.44
C GLN A 397 0.93 -14.34 -8.63
N ALA A 398 -0.22 -13.65 -8.64
CA ALA A 398 -0.42 -12.40 -7.93
C ALA A 398 -0.25 -12.56 -6.40
N ASP A 399 -0.76 -13.63 -5.80
CA ASP A 399 -0.65 -13.90 -4.36
C ASP A 399 0.79 -14.22 -3.91
N GLN A 400 1.68 -14.59 -4.83
CA GLN A 400 3.10 -14.76 -4.53
C GLN A 400 3.84 -13.40 -4.50
N VAL A 401 3.25 -12.37 -5.10
CA VAL A 401 3.69 -10.99 -4.98
C VAL A 401 3.03 -10.39 -3.74
N ARG A 402 3.82 -9.74 -2.87
CA ARG A 402 3.31 -9.19 -1.60
C ARG A 402 2.61 -7.83 -1.75
N THR A 403 2.60 -7.24 -2.94
CA THR A 403 2.13 -5.86 -3.17
C THR A 403 0.65 -5.81 -3.50
N ALA A 404 -0.04 -4.81 -2.94
CA ALA A 404 -1.47 -4.61 -3.15
C ALA A 404 -1.78 -4.24 -4.61
N SER A 405 -0.92 -3.43 -5.24
CA SER A 405 -1.01 -3.02 -6.65
C SER A 405 -1.15 -4.21 -7.60
N ALA A 406 -0.23 -5.18 -7.51
CA ALA A 406 -0.23 -6.37 -8.36
C ALA A 406 -1.48 -7.23 -8.14
N ARG A 407 -1.84 -7.46 -6.87
CA ARG A 407 -2.99 -8.28 -6.50
C ARG A 407 -4.32 -7.66 -6.95
N MET A 408 -4.55 -6.39 -6.66
CA MET A 408 -5.83 -5.74 -6.95
C MET A 408 -6.02 -5.51 -8.45
N SER A 409 -4.96 -5.11 -9.17
CA SER A 409 -5.00 -5.00 -10.63
C SER A 409 -5.34 -6.35 -11.28
N CYS A 410 -4.69 -7.43 -10.84
CA CYS A 410 -4.99 -8.77 -11.32
C CYS A 410 -6.44 -9.20 -11.00
N GLN A 411 -6.98 -8.86 -9.82
CA GLN A 411 -8.37 -9.15 -9.46
C GLN A 411 -9.38 -8.44 -10.34
N ILE A 412 -9.07 -7.21 -10.78
CA ILE A 412 -9.92 -6.45 -11.70
C ILE A 412 -9.84 -7.08 -13.10
N LEU A 413 -8.63 -7.30 -13.64
CA LEU A 413 -8.44 -7.91 -14.97
C LEU A 413 -9.08 -9.31 -15.10
N CYS A 414 -9.00 -10.13 -14.03
CA CYS A 414 -9.67 -11.43 -14.00
C CYS A 414 -11.20 -11.30 -14.12
N ARG A 415 -11.78 -10.28 -13.46
CA ARG A 415 -13.22 -9.99 -13.54
C ARG A 415 -13.59 -9.43 -14.90
N VAL A 416 -12.77 -8.56 -15.48
CA VAL A 416 -12.97 -8.04 -16.84
C VAL A 416 -13.07 -9.20 -17.84
N SER A 417 -12.10 -10.12 -17.76
CA SER A 417 -12.05 -11.28 -18.66
C SER A 417 -13.20 -12.26 -18.42
N ALA A 418 -13.61 -12.46 -17.16
CA ALA A 418 -14.77 -13.28 -16.82
C ALA A 418 -16.08 -12.67 -17.33
N ALA A 419 -16.29 -11.37 -17.14
CA ALA A 419 -17.47 -10.65 -17.62
C ALA A 419 -17.53 -10.65 -19.16
N SER A 420 -16.41 -10.44 -19.83
CA SER A 420 -16.32 -10.54 -21.31
C SER A 420 -16.75 -11.93 -21.80
N LYS A 421 -16.28 -13.00 -21.14
CA LYS A 421 -16.67 -14.38 -21.46
C LYS A 421 -18.16 -14.63 -21.21
N ALA A 422 -18.71 -14.12 -20.11
CA ALA A 422 -20.13 -14.24 -19.79
C ALA A 422 -21.00 -13.51 -20.83
N LEU A 423 -20.61 -12.30 -21.25
CA LEU A 423 -21.29 -11.58 -22.33
C LEU A 423 -21.28 -12.37 -23.65
N ALA A 424 -20.13 -12.93 -24.03
CA ALA A 424 -20.00 -13.75 -25.24
C ALA A 424 -20.88 -15.02 -25.21
N ARG A 425 -21.19 -15.55 -24.02
CA ARG A 425 -22.13 -16.68 -23.83
C ARG A 425 -23.58 -16.23 -23.72
N GLY A 426 -23.83 -14.93 -23.60
CA GLY A 426 -25.16 -14.38 -23.38
C GLY A 426 -25.63 -14.39 -21.93
N GLU A 427 -24.74 -14.59 -20.97
CA GLU A 427 -25.02 -14.62 -19.54
C GLU A 427 -25.03 -13.18 -18.98
N LEU A 428 -25.99 -12.35 -19.44
CA LEU A 428 -25.97 -10.91 -19.20
C LEU A 428 -26.05 -10.52 -17.72
N TYR A 429 -26.86 -11.22 -16.92
CA TYR A 429 -26.98 -10.94 -15.48
C TYR A 429 -25.72 -11.28 -14.70
N GLU A 430 -24.98 -12.31 -15.14
CA GLU A 430 -23.70 -12.68 -14.53
C GLU A 430 -22.64 -11.61 -14.81
N ALA A 431 -22.53 -11.17 -16.07
CA ALA A 431 -21.65 -10.06 -16.43
C ALA A 431 -22.00 -8.76 -15.67
N ALA A 432 -23.29 -8.45 -15.58
CA ALA A 432 -23.78 -7.25 -14.87
C ALA A 432 -23.48 -7.29 -13.37
N ALA A 433 -23.50 -8.46 -12.74
CA ALA A 433 -23.18 -8.62 -11.33
C ALA A 433 -21.70 -8.38 -11.02
N MET A 434 -20.80 -8.60 -11.98
CA MET A 434 -19.35 -8.40 -11.80
C MET A 434 -18.94 -6.91 -11.88
N LEU A 435 -19.67 -6.07 -12.61
CA LEU A 435 -19.30 -4.66 -12.82
C LEU A 435 -19.23 -3.85 -11.50
N PRO A 436 -20.21 -3.92 -10.58
CA PRO A 436 -20.09 -3.26 -9.27
C PRO A 436 -18.91 -3.78 -8.43
N GLU A 437 -18.53 -5.06 -8.57
CA GLU A 437 -17.35 -5.58 -7.87
C GLU A 437 -16.05 -5.00 -8.42
N MET A 438 -15.97 -4.77 -9.74
CA MET A 438 -14.82 -4.13 -10.37
C MET A 438 -14.70 -2.67 -9.92
N GLU A 439 -15.80 -1.93 -9.85
CA GLU A 439 -15.84 -0.56 -9.33
C GLU A 439 -15.41 -0.49 -7.85
N ASP A 440 -15.92 -1.39 -6.98
CA ASP A 440 -15.49 -1.45 -5.57
C ASP A 440 -13.99 -1.70 -5.45
N LEU A 441 -13.47 -2.66 -6.22
CA LEU A 441 -12.04 -2.97 -6.23
C LEU A 441 -11.19 -1.81 -6.73
N LEU A 442 -11.64 -1.12 -7.78
CA LEU A 442 -10.97 0.05 -8.33
C LEU A 442 -10.88 1.17 -7.29
N HIS A 443 -12.01 1.54 -6.68
CA HIS A 443 -12.02 2.60 -5.65
C HIS A 443 -11.17 2.22 -4.44
N ARG A 444 -11.24 0.98 -3.97
CA ARG A 444 -10.38 0.52 -2.87
C ARG A 444 -8.90 0.50 -3.24
N ALA A 445 -8.57 0.19 -4.50
CA ALA A 445 -7.19 0.21 -4.97
C ALA A 445 -6.65 1.64 -4.96
N ILE A 446 -7.46 2.62 -5.33
CA ILE A 446 -7.12 4.05 -5.24
C ILE A 446 -6.99 4.48 -3.77
N ASP A 447 -7.98 4.17 -2.93
CA ASP A 447 -8.03 4.59 -1.53
C ASP A 447 -6.85 4.08 -0.69
N CYS A 448 -6.32 2.91 -1.01
CA CYS A 448 -5.16 2.34 -0.32
C CYS A 448 -3.81 2.63 -0.99
N GLY A 449 -3.80 3.36 -2.12
CA GLY A 449 -2.61 3.71 -2.88
C GLY A 449 -2.02 2.59 -3.75
N ALA A 450 -2.76 1.49 -3.93
CA ALA A 450 -2.41 0.40 -4.85
C ALA A 450 -2.52 0.81 -6.33
N MET A 451 -3.44 1.73 -6.64
CA MET A 451 -3.55 2.44 -7.92
C MET A 451 -3.28 3.93 -7.74
N ALA A 452 -3.01 4.64 -8.84
CA ALA A 452 -2.78 6.08 -8.79
C ALA A 452 -4.03 6.82 -8.30
N ASP A 453 -3.81 7.86 -7.51
CA ASP A 453 -4.81 8.89 -7.24
C ASP A 453 -5.11 9.63 -8.55
N PRO A 454 -6.34 9.61 -9.08
CA PRO A 454 -6.66 10.27 -10.34
C PRO A 454 -6.42 11.78 -10.31
N TRP A 455 -6.42 12.43 -9.13
CA TRP A 455 -6.06 13.85 -9.01
C TRP A 455 -4.60 14.13 -9.36
N CYS A 456 -3.72 13.13 -9.32
CA CYS A 456 -2.34 13.28 -9.79
C CYS A 456 -2.24 13.57 -11.28
N ILE A 457 -3.26 13.20 -12.08
CA ILE A 457 -3.32 13.54 -13.52
C ILE A 457 -3.34 15.06 -13.68
N LEU A 458 -4.31 15.72 -13.05
CA LEU A 458 -4.43 17.18 -13.09
C LEU A 458 -3.30 17.89 -12.31
N GLY A 459 -2.95 17.36 -11.15
CA GLY A 459 -2.00 17.99 -10.23
C GLY A 459 -0.55 17.92 -10.64
N PHE A 460 -0.15 16.84 -11.34
CA PHE A 460 1.23 16.56 -11.70
C PHE A 460 1.42 16.16 -13.17
N ALA A 461 0.40 16.28 -14.01
CA ALA A 461 0.46 15.93 -15.44
C ALA A 461 0.98 14.50 -15.69
N GLY A 462 0.49 13.53 -14.89
CA GLY A 462 0.93 12.13 -14.98
C GLY A 462 2.34 11.86 -14.43
N GLN A 463 3.01 12.86 -13.85
CA GLN A 463 4.33 12.70 -13.24
C GLN A 463 4.23 12.41 -11.72
N TYR A 464 5.26 11.79 -11.19
CA TYR A 464 5.47 11.57 -9.76
C TYR A 464 6.70 12.36 -9.29
N PRO A 465 6.53 13.44 -8.50
CA PRO A 465 7.65 14.15 -7.90
C PRO A 465 8.46 13.23 -6.99
N LEU A 466 9.79 13.16 -7.16
CA LEU A 466 10.70 12.39 -6.31
C LEU A 466 11.38 13.23 -5.23
N PHE A 467 11.38 14.55 -5.42
CA PHE A 467 11.95 15.51 -4.49
C PHE A 467 11.17 16.83 -4.48
N ARG A 468 11.80 17.90 -3.98
CA ARG A 468 11.15 19.22 -3.83
C ARG A 468 10.90 19.91 -5.16
N SER A 469 11.79 19.72 -6.13
CA SER A 469 11.69 20.33 -7.46
C SER A 469 10.82 19.49 -8.39
N SER A 470 9.94 20.13 -9.16
CA SER A 470 9.11 19.47 -10.18
C SER A 470 9.93 18.86 -11.32
N ILE A 471 11.15 19.37 -11.56
CA ILE A 471 12.10 18.82 -12.54
C ILE A 471 12.59 17.44 -12.10
N GLU A 472 12.57 17.15 -10.80
CA GLU A 472 12.97 15.87 -10.24
C GLU A 472 11.75 14.97 -10.08
N SER A 473 11.07 14.75 -11.20
CA SER A 473 9.92 13.87 -11.32
C SER A 473 10.19 12.77 -12.34
N VAL A 474 9.36 11.74 -12.27
CA VAL A 474 9.39 10.59 -13.19
C VAL A 474 7.97 10.29 -13.63
N HIS A 475 7.83 9.68 -14.80
CA HIS A 475 6.52 9.22 -15.26
C HIS A 475 5.91 8.25 -14.25
N ASP A 476 4.63 8.48 -13.91
CA ASP A 476 3.85 7.61 -13.02
C ASP A 476 3.14 6.55 -13.86
N ASP A 477 3.83 5.43 -14.10
CA ASP A 477 3.32 4.29 -14.88
C ASP A 477 1.98 3.72 -14.36
N ARG A 478 1.58 4.07 -13.12
CA ARG A 478 0.29 3.66 -12.53
C ARG A 478 -0.89 4.47 -13.07
N VAL A 479 -0.66 5.68 -13.58
CA VAL A 479 -1.70 6.50 -14.22
C VAL A 479 -2.17 5.84 -15.51
N ASP A 480 -1.24 5.40 -16.36
CA ASP A 480 -1.56 4.69 -17.60
C ASP A 480 -2.35 3.41 -17.29
N LYS A 481 -1.94 2.68 -16.26
CA LYS A 481 -2.59 1.45 -15.81
C LYS A 481 -4.01 1.68 -15.27
N LEU A 482 -4.22 2.79 -14.56
CA LEU A 482 -5.54 3.22 -14.12
C LEU A 482 -6.45 3.52 -15.31
N ILE A 483 -5.95 4.25 -16.30
CA ILE A 483 -6.69 4.59 -17.52
C ILE A 483 -7.06 3.33 -18.31
N GLU A 484 -6.11 2.41 -18.51
CA GLU A 484 -6.35 1.14 -19.21
C GLU A 484 -7.46 0.31 -18.53
N VAL A 485 -7.38 0.15 -17.20
CA VAL A 485 -8.38 -0.60 -16.44
C VAL A 485 -9.76 0.07 -16.51
N LEU A 486 -9.80 1.40 -16.43
CA LEU A 486 -11.04 2.14 -16.56
C LEU A 486 -11.63 1.96 -17.97
N ASP A 487 -10.83 2.08 -19.03
CA ASP A 487 -11.30 1.88 -20.40
C ASP A 487 -11.93 0.49 -20.58
N GLU A 488 -11.29 -0.56 -20.05
CA GLU A 488 -11.86 -1.93 -20.06
C GLU A 488 -13.23 -2.01 -19.35
N ILE A 489 -13.39 -1.34 -18.20
CA ILE A 489 -14.67 -1.30 -17.47
C ILE A 489 -15.75 -0.54 -18.26
N PHE A 490 -15.40 0.62 -18.84
CA PHE A 490 -16.31 1.40 -19.68
C PHE A 490 -16.74 0.63 -20.94
N ASN A 491 -15.81 -0.10 -21.56
CA ASN A 491 -16.09 -0.97 -22.71
C ASN A 491 -17.06 -2.10 -22.33
N LEU A 492 -16.88 -2.74 -21.17
CA LEU A 492 -17.82 -3.76 -20.68
C LEU A 492 -19.23 -3.22 -20.44
N TYR A 493 -19.36 -2.03 -19.87
CA TYR A 493 -20.66 -1.37 -19.73
C TYR A 493 -21.32 -1.11 -21.08
N THR A 494 -20.54 -0.69 -22.06
CA THR A 494 -21.02 -0.43 -23.43
C THR A 494 -21.52 -1.72 -24.09
N LEU A 495 -20.73 -2.80 -23.99
CA LEU A 495 -21.09 -4.12 -24.52
C LEU A 495 -22.33 -4.69 -23.81
N LEU A 496 -22.41 -4.60 -22.49
CA LEU A 496 -23.59 -5.06 -21.73
C LEU A 496 -24.87 -4.33 -22.16
N GLN A 497 -24.81 -3.01 -22.33
CA GLN A 497 -25.95 -2.22 -22.80
C GLN A 497 -26.36 -2.62 -24.23
N LYS A 498 -25.39 -2.80 -25.12
CA LYS A 498 -25.59 -3.28 -26.50
C LYS A 498 -26.32 -4.62 -26.50
N GLU A 499 -25.79 -5.62 -25.79
CA GLU A 499 -26.35 -6.97 -25.73
C GLU A 499 -27.72 -7.02 -25.05
N ALA A 500 -27.94 -6.24 -23.99
CA ALA A 500 -29.25 -6.11 -23.36
C ALA A 500 -30.28 -5.49 -24.31
N ALA A 501 -29.88 -4.47 -25.08
CA ALA A 501 -30.73 -3.86 -26.10
C ALA A 501 -31.07 -4.82 -27.25
N VAL A 502 -30.14 -5.66 -27.69
CA VAL A 502 -30.41 -6.72 -28.67
C VAL A 502 -31.50 -7.67 -28.15
N ARG A 503 -31.40 -8.10 -26.89
CA ARG A 503 -32.27 -9.15 -26.31
C ARG A 503 -33.62 -8.68 -25.80
N GLY A 504 -33.86 -7.38 -25.67
CA GLY A 504 -35.10 -6.89 -25.06
C GLY A 504 -35.05 -6.74 -23.55
N GLU A 505 -33.88 -6.83 -22.95
CA GLU A 505 -33.69 -6.68 -21.49
C GLU A 505 -33.59 -5.19 -21.11
N ASP A 506 -34.68 -4.44 -21.35
CA ASP A 506 -34.69 -2.97 -21.20
C ASP A 506 -34.38 -2.52 -19.75
N ALA A 507 -34.80 -3.29 -18.74
CA ALA A 507 -34.48 -3.00 -17.34
C ALA A 507 -32.99 -3.13 -17.03
N LEU A 508 -32.33 -4.16 -17.57
CA LEU A 508 -30.89 -4.39 -17.39
C LEU A 508 -30.08 -3.34 -18.14
N GLN A 509 -30.50 -2.97 -19.36
CA GLN A 509 -29.88 -1.90 -20.12
C GLN A 509 -29.94 -0.57 -19.35
N GLN A 510 -31.10 -0.23 -18.78
CA GLN A 510 -31.25 1.00 -18.01
C GLN A 510 -30.37 1.00 -16.75
N GLN A 511 -30.33 -0.12 -16.02
CA GLN A 511 -29.46 -0.27 -14.85
C GLN A 511 -27.97 -0.07 -15.21
N ALA A 512 -27.52 -0.66 -16.31
CA ALA A 512 -26.15 -0.51 -16.79
C ALA A 512 -25.86 0.95 -17.24
N ALA A 513 -26.81 1.59 -17.92
CA ALA A 513 -26.69 2.99 -18.35
C ALA A 513 -26.59 3.96 -17.18
N ASP A 514 -27.38 3.76 -16.11
CA ASP A 514 -27.36 4.62 -14.93
C ASP A 514 -26.04 4.48 -14.16
N ARG A 515 -25.49 3.27 -14.04
CA ARG A 515 -24.17 3.05 -13.44
C ARG A 515 -23.04 3.65 -14.27
N LEU A 516 -23.04 3.43 -15.59
CA LEU A 516 -22.06 4.03 -16.50
C LEU A 516 -22.08 5.57 -16.40
N ARG A 517 -23.28 6.17 -16.25
CA ARG A 517 -23.40 7.62 -16.04
C ARG A 517 -22.73 8.07 -14.73
N THR A 518 -22.94 7.35 -13.63
CA THR A 518 -22.28 7.66 -12.36
C THR A 518 -20.76 7.53 -12.47
N LEU A 519 -20.26 6.47 -13.12
CA LEU A 519 -18.83 6.27 -13.33
C LEU A 519 -18.22 7.36 -14.24
N ALA A 520 -18.90 7.73 -15.33
CA ALA A 520 -18.52 8.81 -16.22
C ALA A 520 -18.40 10.16 -15.49
N GLN A 521 -19.39 10.50 -14.67
CA GLN A 521 -19.36 11.72 -13.86
C GLN A 521 -18.22 11.71 -12.84
N TRP A 522 -17.93 10.54 -12.25
CA TRP A 522 -16.80 10.40 -11.34
C TRP A 522 -15.46 10.53 -12.06
N TRP A 523 -15.32 9.98 -13.28
CA TRP A 523 -14.06 10.01 -14.03
C TRP A 523 -13.74 11.40 -14.60
N ASP A 524 -14.72 12.04 -15.23
CA ASP A 524 -14.47 13.30 -15.95
C ASP A 524 -14.18 14.48 -15.01
N LYS A 525 -14.49 14.37 -13.70
CA LYS A 525 -14.12 15.40 -12.70
C LYS A 525 -12.61 15.58 -12.54
N TYR A 526 -11.80 14.60 -12.97
CA TYR A 526 -10.34 14.63 -12.88
C TYR A 526 -9.67 15.28 -14.11
N ALA A 527 -10.46 15.82 -15.05
CA ALA A 527 -9.97 16.55 -16.23
C ALA A 527 -8.95 15.77 -17.06
N THR A 528 -9.15 14.46 -17.20
CA THR A 528 -8.14 13.54 -17.73
C THR A 528 -7.85 13.76 -19.22
N THR A 529 -8.80 14.37 -19.95
CA THR A 529 -8.66 14.73 -21.38
C THR A 529 -8.08 16.11 -21.63
N GLU A 530 -7.91 16.94 -20.59
CA GLU A 530 -7.40 18.31 -20.73
C GLU A 530 -5.87 18.38 -20.61
N VAL A 531 -5.24 17.33 -20.07
CA VAL A 531 -3.79 17.24 -19.87
C VAL A 531 -3.16 16.64 -21.14
N SER A 532 -2.38 17.42 -21.86
CA SER A 532 -1.83 17.01 -23.18
C SER A 532 -0.78 15.90 -23.07
N GLU A 533 -0.13 15.75 -21.93
CA GLU A 533 0.89 14.75 -21.66
C GLU A 533 0.33 13.36 -21.28
N VAL A 534 -0.99 13.23 -21.15
CA VAL A 534 -1.66 11.99 -20.73
C VAL A 534 -2.68 11.58 -21.78
N ASP A 535 -2.49 10.42 -22.39
CA ASP A 535 -3.44 9.83 -23.33
C ASP A 535 -4.61 9.22 -22.52
N SER A 536 -5.77 9.89 -22.55
CA SER A 536 -6.97 9.49 -21.81
C SER A 536 -8.24 9.62 -22.68
N PHE A 537 -9.38 9.18 -22.13
CA PHE A 537 -10.70 9.25 -22.77
C PHE A 537 -11.71 9.99 -21.89
N SER A 538 -12.75 10.57 -22.52
CA SER A 538 -13.89 11.16 -21.82
C SER A 538 -14.94 10.10 -21.52
N GLY A 539 -15.24 9.92 -20.23
CA GLY A 539 -16.30 9.04 -19.77
C GLY A 539 -17.68 9.50 -20.24
N LEU A 540 -17.94 10.80 -20.31
CA LEU A 540 -19.19 11.35 -20.84
C LEU A 540 -19.36 11.05 -22.34
N GLU A 541 -18.31 11.20 -23.15
CA GLU A 541 -18.37 10.86 -24.58
C GLU A 541 -18.62 9.35 -24.79
N VAL A 542 -17.98 8.49 -23.98
CA VAL A 542 -18.23 7.03 -24.01
C VAL A 542 -19.66 6.71 -23.59
N GLN A 543 -20.16 7.32 -22.50
CA GLN A 543 -21.52 7.11 -22.03
C GLN A 543 -22.57 7.54 -23.06
N GLN A 544 -22.38 8.68 -23.71
CA GLN A 544 -23.26 9.15 -24.78
C GLN A 544 -23.24 8.20 -25.98
N SER A 545 -22.05 7.76 -26.37
CA SER A 545 -21.87 6.81 -27.48
C SER A 545 -22.57 5.47 -27.17
N ALA A 546 -22.41 4.93 -25.96
CA ALA A 546 -23.06 3.69 -25.54
C ALA A 546 -24.60 3.80 -25.58
N GLN A 547 -25.15 4.93 -25.13
CA GLN A 547 -26.60 5.17 -25.17
C GLN A 547 -27.12 5.27 -26.61
N GLN A 548 -26.41 5.97 -27.50
CA GLN A 548 -26.76 6.07 -28.93
C GLN A 548 -26.77 4.69 -29.60
N VAL A 549 -25.77 3.85 -29.32
CA VAL A 549 -25.69 2.47 -29.82
C VAL A 549 -26.87 1.65 -29.33
N ALA A 550 -27.16 1.68 -28.02
CA ALA A 550 -28.28 0.95 -27.44
C ALA A 550 -29.63 1.39 -28.03
N ASP A 551 -29.85 2.69 -28.24
CA ASP A 551 -31.07 3.22 -28.83
C ASP A 551 -31.22 2.85 -30.31
N ALA A 552 -30.12 2.87 -31.07
CA ALA A 552 -30.12 2.44 -32.47
C ALA A 552 -30.42 0.93 -32.62
N VAL A 553 -29.81 0.10 -31.78
CA VAL A 553 -30.08 -1.34 -31.73
C VAL A 553 -31.52 -1.64 -31.31
N ARG A 554 -32.04 -0.91 -30.31
CA ARG A 554 -33.44 -1.00 -29.90
C ARG A 554 -34.39 -0.63 -31.04
N ALA A 555 -34.10 0.44 -31.77
CA ALA A 555 -34.89 0.87 -32.92
C ALA A 555 -34.85 -0.17 -34.05
N TRP A 556 -33.68 -0.73 -34.36
CA TRP A 556 -33.52 -1.82 -35.32
C TRP A 556 -34.38 -3.04 -34.95
N ARG A 557 -34.31 -3.47 -33.68
CA ARG A 557 -35.12 -4.59 -33.15
C ARG A 557 -36.63 -4.36 -33.31
N GLN A 558 -37.08 -3.13 -33.09
CA GLN A 558 -38.51 -2.76 -33.21
C GLN A 558 -38.96 -2.59 -34.67
N ALA A 559 -38.06 -2.15 -35.56
CA ALA A 559 -38.35 -1.81 -36.94
C ALA A 559 -38.48 -3.03 -37.88
N GLY A 560 -37.87 -4.18 -37.53
CA GLY A 560 -37.93 -5.40 -38.34
C GLY A 560 -37.47 -5.14 -39.78
N ALA A 561 -38.33 -5.40 -40.78
CA ALA A 561 -38.00 -5.23 -42.20
C ALA A 561 -37.66 -3.78 -42.62
N ALA A 562 -38.13 -2.77 -41.88
CA ALA A 562 -37.83 -1.36 -42.19
C ALA A 562 -36.38 -0.97 -41.90
N ALA A 563 -35.63 -1.79 -41.16
CA ALA A 563 -34.25 -1.51 -40.82
C ALA A 563 -33.24 -1.78 -41.97
N GLY A 564 -33.70 -2.37 -43.09
CA GLY A 564 -32.91 -2.51 -44.31
C GLY A 564 -32.83 -1.24 -45.17
N ASP A 565 -33.52 -0.15 -44.81
CA ASP A 565 -33.52 1.10 -45.56
C ASP A 565 -32.37 2.04 -45.12
N VAL A 566 -31.68 2.64 -46.10
CA VAL A 566 -30.66 3.67 -45.86
C VAL A 566 -31.30 4.93 -45.21
N ALA A 567 -32.57 5.23 -45.51
CA ALA A 567 -33.27 6.36 -44.90
C ALA A 567 -33.51 6.16 -43.40
N PHE A 568 -33.78 4.92 -42.96
CA PHE A 568 -33.87 4.57 -41.55
C PHE A 568 -32.53 4.83 -40.84
N TRP A 569 -31.44 4.29 -41.36
CA TRP A 569 -30.12 4.49 -40.75
C TRP A 569 -29.66 5.94 -40.81
N ARG A 570 -30.01 6.71 -41.84
CA ARG A 570 -29.70 8.14 -41.89
C ARG A 570 -30.28 8.90 -40.69
N GLN A 571 -31.51 8.61 -40.28
CA GLN A 571 -32.15 9.25 -39.13
C GLN A 571 -31.47 8.89 -37.80
N HIS A 572 -30.99 7.66 -37.66
CA HIS A 572 -30.36 7.18 -36.43
C HIS A 572 -28.85 7.48 -36.37
N ALA A 573 -28.17 7.48 -37.51
CA ALA A 573 -26.74 7.72 -37.64
C ALA A 573 -26.35 9.21 -37.49
N GLU A 574 -27.28 10.15 -37.69
CA GLU A 574 -27.11 11.56 -37.33
C GLU A 574 -26.82 11.76 -35.83
N ARG A 575 -27.18 10.79 -35.00
CA ARG A 575 -26.92 10.83 -33.55
C ARG A 575 -25.55 10.26 -33.18
N PHE A 576 -24.85 9.58 -34.07
CA PHE A 576 -23.56 8.96 -33.76
C PHE A 576 -22.46 10.02 -33.66
N SER A 577 -21.89 10.15 -32.46
CA SER A 577 -20.82 11.12 -32.17
C SER A 577 -19.41 10.59 -32.45
N SER A 578 -19.23 9.29 -32.70
CA SER A 578 -17.92 8.66 -32.88
C SER A 578 -17.91 7.55 -33.95
N GLN A 579 -16.71 7.26 -34.50
CA GLN A 579 -16.49 6.11 -35.39
C GLN A 579 -16.77 4.77 -34.69
N THR A 580 -16.50 4.71 -33.39
CA THR A 580 -16.74 3.52 -32.55
C THR A 580 -18.23 3.17 -32.48
N SER A 581 -19.12 4.18 -32.39
CA SER A 581 -20.57 3.95 -32.40
C SER A 581 -21.02 3.27 -33.71
N TYR A 582 -20.48 3.69 -34.86
CA TYR A 582 -20.76 3.03 -36.14
C TYR A 582 -20.26 1.58 -36.14
N ALA A 583 -19.01 1.36 -35.73
CA ALA A 583 -18.39 0.04 -35.73
C ALA A 583 -19.19 -0.96 -34.88
N LEU A 584 -19.59 -0.58 -33.65
CA LEU A 584 -20.34 -1.44 -32.74
C LEU A 584 -21.72 -1.84 -33.28
N VAL A 585 -22.44 -0.90 -33.91
CA VAL A 585 -23.75 -1.19 -34.50
C VAL A 585 -23.59 -2.08 -35.74
N VAL A 586 -22.63 -1.79 -36.61
CA VAL A 586 -22.34 -2.62 -37.80
C VAL A 586 -21.96 -4.05 -37.39
N GLU A 587 -21.06 -4.20 -36.40
CA GLU A 587 -20.67 -5.50 -35.86
C GLU A 587 -21.89 -6.28 -35.35
N THR A 588 -22.76 -5.61 -34.57
CA THR A 588 -24.00 -6.22 -34.07
C THR A 588 -24.91 -6.71 -35.20
N LEU A 589 -25.09 -5.92 -36.26
CA LEU A 589 -25.91 -6.30 -37.42
C LEU A 589 -25.33 -7.49 -38.17
N LEU A 590 -24.00 -7.54 -38.31
CA LEU A 590 -23.29 -8.66 -38.94
C LEU A 590 -23.39 -9.95 -38.11
N GLU A 591 -23.22 -9.86 -36.80
CA GLU A 591 -23.36 -10.99 -35.86
C GLU A 591 -24.77 -11.61 -35.92
N HIS A 592 -25.79 -10.79 -36.16
CA HIS A 592 -27.19 -11.23 -36.27
C HIS A 592 -27.62 -11.54 -37.71
N GLY A 593 -26.70 -11.48 -38.68
CA GLY A 593 -26.94 -11.86 -40.08
C GLY A 593 -27.74 -10.85 -40.90
N ASP A 594 -27.96 -9.62 -40.41
CA ASP A 594 -28.67 -8.57 -41.14
C ASP A 594 -27.71 -7.79 -42.05
N LEU A 595 -27.30 -8.47 -43.14
CA LEU A 595 -26.34 -7.92 -44.11
C LEU A 595 -26.87 -6.68 -44.83
N VAL A 596 -28.20 -6.53 -44.95
CA VAL A 596 -28.83 -5.40 -45.63
C VAL A 596 -28.73 -4.14 -44.77
N ALA A 597 -29.09 -4.23 -43.49
CA ALA A 597 -28.93 -3.13 -42.56
C ALA A 597 -27.45 -2.76 -42.36
N ALA A 598 -26.57 -3.75 -42.24
CA ALA A 598 -25.13 -3.53 -42.11
C ALA A 598 -24.55 -2.77 -43.33
N MET A 599 -24.91 -3.18 -44.54
CA MET A 599 -24.51 -2.50 -45.77
C MET A 599 -25.07 -1.08 -45.84
N ALA A 600 -26.34 -0.88 -45.50
CA ALA A 600 -26.98 0.43 -45.51
C ALA A 600 -26.27 1.41 -44.55
N LEU A 601 -25.92 0.95 -43.35
CA LEU A 601 -25.18 1.75 -42.37
C LEU A 601 -23.73 2.04 -42.82
N LEU A 602 -23.02 1.06 -43.40
CA LEU A 602 -21.67 1.25 -43.95
C LEU A 602 -21.66 2.26 -45.10
N VAL A 603 -22.64 2.21 -46.00
CA VAL A 603 -22.78 3.18 -47.10
C VAL A 603 -23.04 4.58 -46.55
N ASN A 604 -23.88 4.71 -45.53
CA ASN A 604 -24.07 5.99 -44.84
C ASN A 604 -22.76 6.50 -44.22
N TRP A 605 -22.04 5.62 -43.52
CA TRP A 605 -20.78 5.97 -42.87
C TRP A 605 -19.72 6.46 -43.86
N VAL A 606 -19.50 5.74 -44.97
CA VAL A 606 -18.57 6.15 -46.04
C VAL A 606 -19.00 7.48 -46.67
N SER A 607 -20.31 7.68 -46.87
CA SER A 607 -20.84 8.94 -47.39
C SER A 607 -20.59 10.14 -46.46
N GLN A 608 -20.53 9.93 -45.14
CA GLN A 608 -20.20 10.98 -44.17
C GLN A 608 -18.70 11.24 -44.05
N GLY A 609 -17.86 10.21 -44.23
CA GLY A 609 -16.40 10.33 -44.25
C GLY A 609 -15.89 11.23 -45.38
N ALA A 610 -16.58 11.25 -46.53
CA ALA A 610 -16.28 12.15 -47.64
C ALA A 610 -16.57 13.64 -47.33
N THR A 611 -17.34 13.93 -46.28
CA THR A 611 -17.72 15.29 -45.85
C THR A 611 -16.97 15.80 -44.60
N GLY A 612 -15.96 15.05 -44.10
CA GLY A 612 -15.00 15.54 -43.09
C GLY A 612 -15.45 15.52 -41.62
N GLY A 613 -16.44 14.70 -41.24
CA GLY A 613 -17.21 14.91 -39.99
C GLY A 613 -16.99 13.97 -38.79
N LEU A 614 -16.05 13.03 -38.79
CA LEU A 614 -15.89 12.11 -37.64
C LEU A 614 -14.55 12.33 -36.93
N LYS A 615 -14.59 12.71 -35.64
CA LYS A 615 -13.41 12.75 -34.78
C LYS A 615 -12.77 11.36 -34.76
N LYS A 616 -11.48 11.27 -35.09
CA LYS A 616 -10.64 10.12 -34.75
C LYS A 616 -10.45 10.15 -33.25
N ASN A 617 -10.93 9.14 -32.52
CA ASN A 617 -10.33 8.84 -31.23
C ASN A 617 -9.04 8.08 -31.51
N GLY A 618 -7.95 8.53 -30.90
CA GLY A 618 -6.64 7.91 -30.97
C GLY A 618 -6.70 6.46 -30.50
N TYR A 619 -5.79 5.67 -31.05
CA TYR A 619 -5.43 4.36 -30.50
C TYR A 619 -4.68 4.52 -29.19
#